data_AF-A0A2A7RFQ5-F1
#
_entry.id   AF-A0A2A7RFQ5-F1
#
_cell.length_a   1.000
_cell.length_b   1.000
_cell.length_c   1.000
_cell.angle_alpha   90.00
_cell.angle_beta   90.00
_cell.angle_gamma   90.00
#
_symmetry.space_group_name_H-M   'P 1'
#
loop_
_entity.id
_entity.type
_entity.pdbx_description
1 polymer ?
#
loop_
_entity_poly.entity_id
_entity_poly.type
_entity_poly.pdbx_seq_one_letter_code
_entity_poly.pdbx_strand_id
1 'polypeptide(L)'
;MSHNYNGGIASYAIWLPEFTQFIQLYQSGKSVNEIKQLSDDENIFQMSTKARAKRCSRNLAIRITALPEAMIDAFPHLNTTNQKLVSLISVMLTSRILDEFVYDVYRPKVTMHETTLQDYEVEAFLNQKRIESPEIAKWSLNTFKRLKGALKTFLRDAGLMEINPENKKEDKLLYPLIDTQVALIMKNAKLDYELAALGGI
;
A
#
# COMPACT_ATOMS: atom_id res chain seq x y z
N MET A 1 -6.90 -6.76 13.96
CA MET A 1 -6.12 -7.97 14.29
C MET A 1 -4.65 -7.64 14.13
N SER A 2 -3.79 -7.89 15.12
CA SER A 2 -2.35 -7.60 15.00
C SER A 2 -1.73 -8.55 13.97
N HIS A 3 -1.44 -8.04 12.78
CA HIS A 3 -0.69 -8.78 11.79
C HIS A 3 0.77 -8.93 12.28
N ASN A 4 1.38 -10.09 12.05
CA ASN A 4 2.82 -10.27 12.28
C ASN A 4 3.59 -9.37 11.31
N TYR A 5 4.76 -8.87 11.72
CA TYR A 5 5.58 -8.07 10.83
C TYR A 5 6.20 -8.95 9.74
N ASN A 6 6.00 -8.58 8.48
CA ASN A 6 6.69 -9.23 7.37
C ASN A 6 7.53 -8.24 6.58
N GLY A 7 8.76 -8.62 6.24
CA GLY A 7 9.63 -7.87 5.35
C GLY A 7 9.32 -8.07 3.86
N GLY A 8 8.23 -8.78 3.54
CA GLY A 8 7.84 -9.17 2.19
C GLY A 8 7.48 -7.98 1.31
N ILE A 9 7.03 -6.88 1.92
CA ILE A 9 6.63 -5.63 1.25
C ILE A 9 7.69 -5.11 0.28
N ALA A 10 8.98 -5.28 0.59
CA ALA A 10 10.05 -4.86 -0.29
C ALA A 10 10.23 -5.71 -1.56
N SER A 11 9.36 -6.70 -1.78
CA SER A 11 9.25 -7.50 -2.99
C SER A 11 7.95 -7.27 -3.75
N TYR A 12 7.12 -6.33 -3.31
CA TYR A 12 5.82 -5.98 -3.92
C TYR A 12 5.86 -4.56 -4.49
N ALA A 13 4.80 -4.18 -5.18
CA ALA A 13 4.55 -2.84 -5.68
C ALA A 13 3.06 -2.53 -5.55
N ILE A 14 2.64 -1.29 -5.80
CA ILE A 14 1.20 -0.97 -5.80
C ILE A 14 0.44 -1.79 -6.85
N TRP A 15 1.07 -2.01 -8.01
CA TRP A 15 0.53 -2.77 -9.15
C TRP A 15 -0.87 -2.31 -9.55
N LEU A 16 -1.05 -1.01 -9.76
CA LEU A 16 -2.37 -0.45 -10.00
C LEU A 16 -3.05 -1.06 -11.24
N PRO A 17 -2.39 -1.18 -12.42
CA PRO A 17 -3.03 -1.80 -13.59
C PRO A 17 -3.48 -3.24 -13.32
N GLU A 18 -2.64 -4.03 -12.66
CA GLU A 18 -2.93 -5.43 -12.35
C GLU A 18 -3.99 -5.57 -11.25
N PHE A 19 -3.98 -4.67 -10.27
CA PHE A 19 -5.01 -4.58 -9.23
C PHE A 19 -6.37 -4.25 -9.83
N THR A 20 -6.43 -3.28 -10.76
CA THR A 20 -7.65 -2.95 -11.52
C THR A 20 -8.14 -4.15 -12.34
N GLN A 21 -7.24 -4.82 -13.07
CA GLN A 21 -7.58 -6.01 -13.84
C GLN A 21 -8.07 -7.15 -12.94
N PHE A 22 -7.47 -7.32 -11.76
CA PHE A 22 -7.91 -8.31 -10.77
C PHE A 22 -9.35 -8.03 -10.31
N ILE A 23 -9.67 -6.78 -9.95
CA ILE A 23 -11.02 -6.37 -9.55
C ILE A 23 -12.03 -6.65 -10.66
N GLN A 24 -11.71 -6.27 -11.90
CA GLN A 24 -12.59 -6.50 -13.05
C GLN A 24 -12.89 -8.00 -13.23
N LEU A 25 -11.88 -8.85 -13.13
CA LEU A 25 -12.06 -10.31 -13.22
C LEU A 25 -12.89 -10.85 -12.05
N TYR A 26 -12.65 -10.35 -10.83
CA TYR A 26 -13.39 -10.74 -9.64
C TYR A 26 -14.88 -10.36 -9.77
N GLN A 27 -15.18 -9.13 -10.17
CA GLN A 27 -16.54 -8.65 -10.43
C GLN A 27 -17.23 -9.34 -11.61
N SER A 28 -16.47 -9.88 -12.57
CA SER A 28 -17.01 -10.72 -13.65
C SER A 28 -17.42 -12.13 -13.19
N GLY A 29 -17.29 -12.44 -11.89
CA GLY A 29 -17.67 -13.71 -11.29
C GLY A 29 -16.53 -14.72 -11.16
N LYS A 30 -15.28 -14.37 -11.49
CA LYS A 30 -14.14 -15.26 -11.27
C LYS A 30 -13.72 -15.27 -9.82
N SER A 31 -13.50 -16.46 -9.28
CA SER A 31 -12.90 -16.62 -7.96
C SER A 31 -11.44 -16.19 -7.93
N VAL A 32 -10.97 -15.83 -6.74
CA VAL A 32 -9.55 -15.54 -6.48
C VAL A 32 -8.63 -16.68 -6.92
N ASN A 33 -9.08 -17.94 -6.81
CA ASN A 33 -8.31 -19.11 -7.24
C ASN A 33 -8.18 -19.18 -8.76
N GLU A 34 -9.27 -18.94 -9.50
CA GLU A 34 -9.23 -18.90 -10.96
C GLU A 34 -8.32 -17.78 -11.47
N ILE A 35 -8.36 -16.58 -10.88
CA ILE A 35 -7.50 -15.46 -11.28
C ILE A 35 -6.01 -15.77 -11.03
N LYS A 36 -5.69 -16.41 -9.90
CA LYS A 36 -4.32 -16.89 -9.65
C LYS A 36 -3.87 -17.93 -10.68
N GLN A 37 -4.75 -18.84 -11.08
CA GLN A 37 -4.45 -19.86 -12.08
C GLN A 37 -4.20 -19.23 -13.45
N LEU A 38 -5.04 -18.29 -13.87
CA LEU A 38 -4.84 -17.50 -15.10
C LEU A 38 -3.50 -16.73 -15.08
N SER A 39 -3.10 -16.20 -13.93
CA SER A 39 -1.78 -15.57 -13.79
C SER A 39 -0.62 -16.55 -13.92
N ASP A 40 -0.78 -17.79 -13.48
CA ASP A 40 0.28 -18.81 -13.53
C ASP A 40 0.40 -19.40 -14.96
N ASP A 41 -0.73 -19.61 -15.64
CA ASP A 41 -0.80 -20.28 -16.94
C ASP A 41 -0.63 -19.30 -18.11
N GLU A 42 -1.32 -18.17 -18.07
CA GLU A 42 -1.43 -17.22 -19.19
C GLU A 42 -0.67 -15.91 -18.95
N ASN A 43 -0.13 -15.70 -17.73
CA ASN A 43 0.51 -14.44 -17.34
C ASN A 43 -0.39 -13.22 -17.63
N ILE A 44 -1.67 -13.29 -17.24
CA ILE A 44 -2.68 -12.24 -17.53
C ILE A 44 -2.26 -10.82 -17.08
N PHE A 45 -1.38 -10.73 -16.08
CA PHE A 45 -0.80 -9.49 -15.55
C PHE A 45 0.48 -9.03 -16.28
N GLN A 46 0.86 -9.73 -17.35
CA GLN A 46 1.98 -9.39 -18.24
C GLN A 46 3.31 -9.12 -17.51
N MET A 47 3.56 -9.88 -16.44
CA MET A 47 4.77 -9.72 -15.64
C MET A 47 6.00 -10.25 -16.39
N SER A 48 7.15 -9.64 -16.12
CA SER A 48 8.42 -9.96 -16.80
C SER A 48 8.90 -11.41 -16.62
N THR A 49 8.46 -12.09 -15.57
CA THR A 49 8.80 -13.49 -15.30
C THR A 49 7.63 -14.22 -14.66
N LYS A 50 7.57 -15.55 -14.84
CA LYS A 50 6.58 -16.41 -14.16
C LYS A 50 6.61 -16.26 -12.64
N ALA A 51 7.81 -16.15 -12.05
CA ALA A 51 7.94 -15.95 -10.61
C ALA A 51 7.37 -14.58 -10.15
N ARG A 52 7.50 -13.53 -10.97
CA ARG A 52 6.92 -12.22 -10.70
C ARG A 52 5.40 -12.23 -10.89
N ALA A 53 4.88 -12.90 -11.91
CA ALA A 53 3.45 -13.14 -12.13
C ALA A 53 2.81 -13.81 -10.92
N LYS A 54 3.39 -14.95 -10.52
CA LYS A 54 2.99 -15.73 -9.34
C LYS A 54 2.95 -14.88 -8.08
N ARG A 55 3.98 -14.05 -7.86
CA ARG A 55 4.09 -13.16 -6.70
C ARG A 55 3.05 -12.04 -6.73
N CYS A 56 2.83 -11.44 -7.89
CA CYS A 56 1.83 -10.38 -8.10
C CYS A 56 0.43 -10.91 -7.79
N SER A 57 -0.01 -11.96 -8.47
CA SER A 57 -1.36 -12.50 -8.30
C SER A 57 -1.66 -12.95 -6.88
N ARG A 58 -0.69 -13.53 -6.17
CA ARG A 58 -0.85 -13.95 -4.77
C ARG A 58 -0.92 -12.78 -3.82
N ASN A 59 -0.13 -11.73 -4.03
CA ASN A 59 -0.22 -10.53 -3.21
C ASN A 59 -1.53 -9.78 -3.47
N LEU A 60 -1.94 -9.61 -4.74
CA LEU A 60 -3.22 -9.00 -5.09
C LEU A 60 -4.41 -9.78 -4.52
N ALA A 61 -4.38 -11.11 -4.58
CA ALA A 61 -5.41 -11.94 -3.96
C ALA A 61 -5.60 -11.66 -2.46
N ILE A 62 -4.50 -11.55 -1.71
CA ILE A 62 -4.54 -11.23 -0.27
C ILE A 62 -5.12 -9.82 -0.05
N ARG A 63 -4.66 -8.85 -0.85
CA ARG A 63 -5.10 -7.44 -0.79
C ARG A 63 -6.59 -7.27 -1.09
N ILE A 64 -7.08 -7.92 -2.14
CA ILE A 64 -8.51 -7.88 -2.52
C ILE A 64 -9.37 -8.53 -1.44
N THR A 65 -8.94 -9.67 -0.90
CA THR A 65 -9.66 -10.36 0.19
C THR A 65 -9.71 -9.54 1.48
N ALA A 66 -8.73 -8.66 1.71
CA ALA A 66 -8.67 -7.81 2.89
C ALA A 66 -9.55 -6.55 2.77
N LEU A 67 -9.94 -6.15 1.56
CA LEU A 67 -10.79 -4.97 1.35
C LEU A 67 -12.26 -5.28 1.66
N PRO A 68 -13.03 -4.28 2.15
CA PRO A 68 -14.48 -4.40 2.23
C PRO A 68 -15.08 -4.60 0.82
N GLU A 69 -16.08 -5.47 0.69
CA GLU A 69 -16.74 -5.73 -0.61
C GLU A 69 -17.26 -4.45 -1.26
N ALA A 70 -17.85 -3.54 -0.47
CA ALA A 70 -18.29 -2.23 -0.94
C ALA A 70 -17.17 -1.37 -1.55
N MET A 71 -15.91 -1.56 -1.11
CA MET A 71 -14.75 -0.89 -1.70
C MET A 71 -14.41 -1.47 -3.08
N ILE A 72 -14.53 -2.79 -3.23
CA ILE A 72 -14.35 -3.48 -4.51
C ILE A 72 -15.41 -3.00 -5.51
N ASP A 73 -16.67 -2.92 -5.08
CA ASP A 73 -17.79 -2.43 -5.89
C ASP A 73 -17.63 -0.98 -6.33
N ALA A 74 -17.15 -0.10 -5.44
CA ALA A 74 -16.95 1.31 -5.75
C ALA A 74 -15.74 1.56 -6.69
N PHE A 75 -14.71 0.72 -6.62
CA PHE A 75 -13.41 0.96 -7.25
C PHE A 75 -13.44 1.36 -8.74
N PRO A 76 -14.23 0.70 -9.63
CA PRO A 76 -14.29 1.05 -11.05
C PRO A 76 -14.83 2.45 -11.33
N HIS A 77 -15.57 3.03 -10.37
CA HIS A 77 -16.21 4.34 -10.49
C HIS A 77 -15.37 5.49 -9.91
N LEU A 78 -14.25 5.16 -9.24
CA LEU A 78 -13.34 6.15 -8.66
C LEU A 78 -12.43 6.75 -9.73
N ASN A 79 -12.02 8.00 -9.51
CA ASN A 79 -10.93 8.59 -10.30
C ASN A 79 -9.58 7.91 -10.00
N THR A 80 -8.60 8.09 -10.89
CA THR A 80 -7.28 7.45 -10.77
C THR A 80 -6.59 7.76 -9.44
N THR A 81 -6.76 8.96 -8.89
CA THR A 81 -6.21 9.34 -7.59
C THR A 81 -6.78 8.46 -6.48
N ASN A 82 -8.09 8.26 -6.44
CA ASN A 82 -8.73 7.44 -5.43
C ASN A 82 -8.54 5.93 -5.67
N GLN A 83 -8.40 5.48 -6.91
CA GLN A 83 -7.97 4.11 -7.20
C GLN A 83 -6.57 3.81 -6.65
N LYS A 84 -5.63 4.77 -6.78
CA LYS A 84 -4.31 4.68 -6.15
C LYS A 84 -4.40 4.60 -4.63
N LEU A 85 -5.24 5.43 -4.01
CA LEU A 85 -5.47 5.41 -2.56
C LEU A 85 -6.07 4.08 -2.09
N VAL A 86 -7.10 3.56 -2.76
CA VAL A 86 -7.68 2.25 -2.42
C VAL A 86 -6.65 1.13 -2.58
N SER A 87 -5.83 1.21 -3.64
CA SER A 87 -4.73 0.28 -3.84
C SER A 87 -3.72 0.34 -2.68
N LEU A 88 -3.36 1.53 -2.18
CA LEU A 88 -2.51 1.70 -0.99
C LEU A 88 -3.18 1.16 0.28
N ILE A 89 -4.45 1.46 0.52
CA ILE A 89 -5.23 0.98 1.67
C ILE A 89 -5.17 -0.54 1.73
N SER A 90 -5.36 -1.23 0.61
CA SER A 90 -5.25 -2.69 0.58
C SER A 90 -3.87 -3.24 1.00
N VAL A 91 -2.79 -2.46 0.78
CA VAL A 91 -1.45 -2.81 1.27
C VAL A 91 -1.33 -2.50 2.76
N MET A 92 -1.87 -1.38 3.24
CA MET A 92 -1.92 -1.07 4.68
C MET A 92 -2.60 -2.20 5.46
N LEU A 93 -3.78 -2.64 5.01
CA LEU A 93 -4.54 -3.74 5.64
C LEU A 93 -3.81 -5.09 5.68
N THR A 94 -2.77 -5.28 4.86
CA THR A 94 -2.05 -6.55 4.72
C THR A 94 -0.57 -6.46 5.12
N SER A 95 -0.07 -5.25 5.40
CA SER A 95 1.30 -4.96 5.74
C SER A 95 1.38 -3.98 6.90
N ARG A 96 1.43 -4.53 8.11
CA ARG A 96 1.55 -3.77 9.36
C ARG A 96 2.65 -2.72 9.36
N ILE A 97 3.83 -3.02 8.80
CA ILE A 97 4.94 -2.06 8.77
C ILE A 97 4.64 -0.83 7.90
N LEU A 98 3.84 -0.99 6.84
CA LEU A 98 3.41 0.13 6.00
C LEU A 98 2.29 0.89 6.69
N ASP A 99 1.33 0.18 7.26
CA ASP A 99 0.20 0.77 7.98
C ASP A 99 0.67 1.65 9.14
N GLU A 100 1.56 1.14 9.98
CA GLU A 100 2.22 1.91 11.04
C GLU A 100 3.08 3.04 10.46
N PHE A 101 3.75 2.87 9.32
CA PHE A 101 4.54 3.95 8.72
C PHE A 101 3.66 5.11 8.24
N VAL A 102 2.52 4.82 7.61
CA VAL A 102 1.57 5.86 7.17
C VAL A 102 1.00 6.58 8.39
N TYR A 103 0.67 5.84 9.45
CA TYR A 103 0.12 6.44 10.67
C TYR A 103 1.15 7.22 11.51
N ASP A 104 2.33 6.66 11.75
CA ASP A 104 3.32 7.23 12.66
C ASP A 104 4.17 8.34 11.99
N VAL A 105 4.36 8.25 10.66
CA VAL A 105 5.27 9.17 9.94
C VAL A 105 4.52 10.07 8.96
N TYR A 106 3.63 9.53 8.12
CA TYR A 106 2.96 10.35 7.10
C TYR A 106 1.82 11.21 7.69
N ARG A 107 0.96 10.64 8.54
CA ARG A 107 -0.20 11.35 9.13
C ARG A 107 0.16 12.64 9.86
N PRO A 108 1.21 12.72 10.70
CA PRO A 108 1.62 13.99 11.32
C PRO A 108 1.95 15.06 10.28
N LYS A 109 2.56 14.69 9.15
CA LYS A 109 2.87 15.60 8.04
C LYS A 109 1.61 16.19 7.42
N VAL A 110 0.60 15.35 7.18
CA VAL A 110 -0.72 15.78 6.71
C VAL A 110 -1.35 16.76 7.68
N THR A 111 -1.35 16.41 8.97
CA THR A 111 -1.96 17.24 10.02
C THR A 111 -1.32 18.62 10.10
N MET A 112 0.01 18.67 10.03
CA MET A 112 0.80 19.91 10.09
C MET A 112 0.96 20.60 8.74
N HIS A 113 0.41 20.04 7.66
CA HIS A 113 0.57 20.52 6.29
C HIS A 113 2.05 20.76 5.91
N GLU A 114 2.92 19.82 6.30
CA GLU A 114 4.34 19.90 5.94
C GLU A 114 4.55 19.79 4.43
N THR A 115 5.68 20.30 3.93
CA THR A 115 5.95 20.30 2.48
C THR A 115 6.73 19.07 2.02
N THR A 116 7.46 18.42 2.92
CA THR A 116 8.39 17.34 2.58
C THR A 116 8.41 16.22 3.62
N LEU A 117 8.84 15.04 3.17
CA LEU A 117 9.20 13.91 4.03
C LEU A 117 10.67 13.57 3.79
N GLN A 118 11.46 13.60 4.85
CA GLN A 118 12.91 13.47 4.81
C GLN A 118 13.34 12.02 4.92
N ASP A 119 14.46 11.67 4.27
CA ASP A 119 15.01 10.31 4.28
C ASP A 119 15.31 9.79 5.70
N TYR A 120 15.77 10.66 6.58
CA TYR A 120 16.14 10.30 7.94
C TYR A 120 14.91 9.93 8.79
N GLU A 121 13.71 10.42 8.44
CA GLU A 121 12.47 10.10 9.16
C GLU A 121 12.04 8.66 8.91
N VAL A 122 12.23 8.17 7.68
CA VAL A 122 12.02 6.75 7.35
C VAL A 122 13.03 5.86 8.08
N GLU A 123 14.28 6.30 8.20
CA GLU A 123 15.32 5.60 8.96
C GLU A 123 15.02 5.58 10.46
N ALA A 124 14.60 6.71 11.02
CA ALA A 124 14.21 6.83 12.42
C ALA A 124 13.05 5.89 12.75
N PHE A 125 12.01 5.86 11.92
CA PHE A 125 10.90 4.91 12.05
C PHE A 125 11.37 3.46 12.06
N LEU A 126 12.18 3.05 11.07
CA LEU A 126 12.66 1.66 10.99
C LEU A 126 13.56 1.28 12.18
N ASN A 127 14.41 2.21 12.65
CA ASN A 127 15.25 2.01 13.82
C ASN A 127 14.42 1.88 15.10
N GLN A 128 13.38 2.71 15.25
CA GLN A 128 12.45 2.63 16.37
C GLN A 128 11.74 1.28 16.40
N LYS A 129 11.16 0.86 15.26
CA LYS A 129 10.50 -0.46 15.15
C LYS A 129 11.44 -1.63 15.41
N ARG A 130 12.74 -1.49 15.10
CA ARG A 130 13.77 -2.48 15.41
C ARG A 130 14.01 -2.62 16.92
N ILE A 131 13.92 -1.53 17.68
CA ILE A 131 14.06 -1.53 19.15
C ILE A 131 12.80 -2.12 19.80
N GLU A 132 11.63 -1.75 19.30
CA GLU A 132 10.33 -2.14 19.88
C GLU A 132 9.92 -3.59 19.60
N SER A 133 10.34 -4.14 18.44
CA SER A 133 9.88 -5.44 17.98
C SER A 133 11.02 -6.45 17.85
N PRO A 134 11.02 -7.53 18.67
CA PRO A 134 11.98 -8.63 18.53
C PRO A 134 11.90 -9.34 17.17
N GLU A 135 10.75 -9.27 16.48
CA GLU A 135 10.58 -9.81 15.13
C GLU A 135 11.35 -8.99 14.10
N ILE A 136 11.23 -7.66 14.17
CA ILE A 136 11.94 -6.71 13.28
C ILE A 136 13.43 -6.67 13.62
N ALA A 137 13.80 -6.81 14.89
CA ALA A 137 15.19 -6.84 15.36
C ALA A 137 16.06 -7.89 14.64
N LYS A 138 15.43 -8.99 14.20
CA LYS A 138 16.07 -10.11 13.48
C LYS A 138 16.32 -9.82 12.00
N TRP A 139 15.76 -8.74 11.45
CA TRP A 139 15.93 -8.43 10.04
C TRP A 139 17.34 -7.93 9.73
N SER A 140 17.85 -8.33 8.57
CA SER A 140 19.19 -7.92 8.11
C SER A 140 19.23 -6.43 7.74
N LEU A 141 20.42 -5.81 7.78
CA LEU A 141 20.62 -4.45 7.27
C LEU A 141 20.18 -4.28 5.81
N ASN A 142 20.37 -5.32 4.99
CA ASN A 142 19.90 -5.32 3.61
C ASN A 142 18.36 -5.27 3.52
N THR A 143 17.67 -5.99 4.41
CA THR A 143 16.20 -5.92 4.51
C THR A 143 15.75 -4.51 4.86
N PHE A 144 16.39 -3.85 5.82
CA PHE A 144 16.10 -2.45 6.17
C PHE A 144 16.30 -1.48 5.01
N LYS A 145 17.42 -1.60 4.29
CA LYS A 145 17.67 -0.78 3.09
C LYS A 145 16.58 -0.93 2.05
N ARG A 146 16.13 -2.18 1.81
CA ARG A 146 15.04 -2.48 0.88
C ARG A 146 13.68 -1.96 1.38
N LEU A 147 13.41 -2.06 2.69
CA LEU A 147 12.19 -1.52 3.30
C LEU A 147 12.12 -0.01 3.20
N LYS A 148 13.21 0.71 3.49
CA LYS A 148 13.28 2.18 3.34
C LYS A 148 12.83 2.59 1.93
N GLY A 149 13.39 1.96 0.91
CA GLY A 149 13.00 2.20 -0.48
C GLY A 149 11.53 1.86 -0.75
N ALA A 150 11.09 0.69 -0.29
CA ALA A 150 9.73 0.20 -0.53
C ALA A 150 8.65 1.10 0.08
N LEU A 151 8.80 1.49 1.36
CA LEU A 151 7.83 2.38 2.04
C LEU A 151 7.64 3.67 1.25
N LYS A 152 8.75 4.29 0.82
CA LYS A 152 8.70 5.50 -0.02
C LYS A 152 8.05 5.24 -1.38
N THR A 153 8.38 4.14 -2.04
CA THR A 153 7.78 3.79 -3.33
C THR A 153 6.26 3.63 -3.21
N PHE A 154 5.74 2.99 -2.16
CA PHE A 154 4.28 2.85 -1.98
C PHE A 154 3.57 4.20 -1.85
N LEU A 155 4.11 5.13 -1.05
CA LEU A 155 3.53 6.47 -0.92
C LEU A 155 3.60 7.25 -2.25
N ARG A 156 4.70 7.14 -3.00
CA ARG A 156 4.85 7.79 -4.32
C ARG A 156 3.88 7.23 -5.35
N ASP A 157 3.82 5.91 -5.45
CA ASP A 157 2.94 5.20 -6.37
C ASP A 157 1.46 5.52 -6.07
N ALA A 158 1.13 5.71 -4.80
CA ALA A 158 -0.19 6.11 -4.34
C ALA A 158 -0.53 7.59 -4.60
N GLY A 159 0.46 8.41 -4.99
CA GLY A 159 0.29 9.85 -5.21
C GLY A 159 0.24 10.67 -3.91
N LEU A 160 0.80 10.14 -2.80
CA LEU A 160 0.94 10.86 -1.54
C LEU A 160 2.21 11.71 -1.47
N MET A 161 3.17 11.45 -2.35
CA MET A 161 4.38 12.24 -2.48
C MET A 161 5.05 12.03 -3.84
N GLU A 162 6.00 12.88 -4.18
CA GLU A 162 6.81 12.79 -5.40
C GLU A 162 8.28 13.06 -5.10
N ILE A 163 9.16 12.53 -5.95
CA ILE A 163 10.59 12.78 -5.84
C ILE A 163 10.84 14.29 -5.96
N ASN A 164 11.52 14.88 -4.98
CA ASN A 164 11.98 16.25 -5.13
C ASN A 164 13.17 16.27 -6.13
N PRO A 165 13.04 16.95 -7.29
CA PRO A 165 14.10 17.00 -8.29
C PRO A 165 15.33 17.79 -7.81
N GLU A 166 15.15 18.72 -6.88
CA GLU A 166 16.20 19.60 -6.35
C GLU A 166 16.95 18.95 -5.20
N ASN A 167 16.26 18.17 -4.37
CA ASN A 167 16.86 17.48 -3.22
C ASN A 167 16.44 16.01 -3.15
N LYS A 168 17.33 15.11 -3.60
CA LYS A 168 17.07 13.66 -3.59
C LYS A 168 17.01 13.03 -2.19
N LYS A 169 17.27 13.78 -1.12
CA LYS A 169 17.18 13.32 0.28
C LYS A 169 15.80 13.51 0.89
N GLU A 170 14.85 14.04 0.13
CA GLU A 170 13.47 14.24 0.57
C GLU A 170 12.50 13.95 -0.59
N ASP A 171 11.24 13.73 -0.24
CA ASP A 171 10.13 13.76 -1.18
C ASP A 171 9.23 14.94 -0.86
N LYS A 172 8.68 15.53 -1.91
CA LYS A 172 7.66 16.56 -1.79
C LYS A 172 6.32 15.88 -1.51
N LEU A 173 5.65 16.31 -0.46
CA LEU A 173 4.36 15.75 -0.05
C LEU A 173 3.23 16.24 -0.95
N LEU A 174 2.29 15.35 -1.19
CA LEU A 174 1.05 15.58 -1.90
C LEU A 174 -0.11 15.20 -0.97
N TYR A 175 -1.20 15.96 -1.04
CA TYR A 175 -2.38 15.76 -0.21
C TYR A 175 -3.61 15.51 -1.09
N PRO A 176 -3.71 14.33 -1.71
CA PRO A 176 -4.88 14.00 -2.52
C PRO A 176 -6.14 13.93 -1.66
N LEU A 177 -7.24 14.41 -2.21
CA LEU A 177 -8.54 14.33 -1.54
C LEU A 177 -9.08 12.88 -1.60
N ILE A 178 -9.49 12.38 -0.45
CA ILE A 178 -10.20 11.10 -0.33
C ILE A 178 -11.64 11.32 -0.78
N ASP A 179 -12.09 10.50 -1.72
CA ASP A 179 -13.48 10.49 -2.18
C ASP A 179 -14.42 10.21 -1.01
N THR A 180 -15.53 10.95 -0.93
CA THR A 180 -16.50 10.81 0.17
C THR A 180 -17.05 9.39 0.26
N GLN A 181 -17.23 8.71 -0.87
CA GLN A 181 -17.67 7.32 -0.90
C GLN A 181 -16.62 6.39 -0.27
N VAL A 182 -15.33 6.58 -0.58
CA VAL A 182 -14.22 5.82 0.00
C VAL A 182 -14.18 6.01 1.52
N ALA A 183 -14.24 7.26 1.98
CA ALA A 183 -14.24 7.57 3.42
C ALA A 183 -15.42 6.94 4.15
N LEU A 184 -16.63 6.98 3.57
CA LEU A 184 -17.82 6.37 4.16
C LEU A 184 -17.70 4.84 4.25
N ILE A 185 -17.19 4.19 3.19
CA ILE A 185 -16.95 2.75 3.19
C ILE A 185 -15.96 2.38 4.29
N MET A 186 -14.86 3.15 4.45
CA MET A 186 -13.88 2.92 5.51
C MET A 186 -14.49 3.03 6.91
N LYS A 187 -15.29 4.09 7.18
CA LYS A 187 -15.99 4.24 8.47
C LYS A 187 -16.93 3.08 8.76
N ASN A 188 -17.73 2.67 7.78
CA ASN A 188 -18.67 1.54 7.93
C ASN A 188 -17.93 0.21 8.16
N ALA A 189 -16.76 0.05 7.57
CA ALA A 189 -15.90 -1.12 7.74
C ALA A 189 -15.02 -1.07 9.01
N LYS A 190 -15.14 -0.03 9.84
CA LYS A 190 -14.32 0.21 11.04
C LYS A 190 -12.82 0.35 10.76
N LEU A 191 -12.49 0.99 9.63
CA LEU A 191 -11.14 1.34 9.20
C LEU A 191 -10.77 2.78 9.60
N ASP A 192 -11.19 3.20 10.79
CA ASP A 192 -10.98 4.57 11.30
C ASP A 192 -9.49 4.89 11.46
N TYR A 193 -8.68 3.89 11.82
CA TYR A 193 -7.23 4.03 11.96
C TYR A 193 -6.57 4.38 10.62
N GLU A 194 -6.87 3.60 9.58
CA GLU A 194 -6.34 3.79 8.23
C GLU A 194 -6.88 5.07 7.60
N LEU A 195 -8.15 5.42 7.85
CA LEU A 195 -8.74 6.66 7.37
C LEU A 195 -8.05 7.87 8.01
N ALA A 196 -7.85 7.84 9.33
CA ALA A 196 -7.12 8.88 10.04
C ALA A 196 -5.66 8.98 9.59
N ALA A 197 -5.01 7.86 9.24
CA ALA A 197 -3.64 7.82 8.70
C ALA A 197 -3.49 8.63 7.41
N LEU A 198 -4.54 8.66 6.58
CA LEU A 198 -4.57 9.35 5.29
C LEU A 198 -5.12 10.79 5.38
N GLY A 199 -5.39 11.30 6.59
CA GLY A 199 -5.95 12.64 6.79
C GLY A 199 -7.47 12.73 6.62
N GLY A 200 -8.17 11.60 6.59
CA GLY A 200 -9.63 11.57 6.65
C GLY A 200 -10.14 11.95 8.04
N ILE A 201 -11.16 12.82 8.08
CA ILE A 201 -11.92 13.23 9.29
C ILE A 201 -13.11 12.30 9.47
#